data_AF-A0A7C4ABV6-F1
#
_entry.id   AF-A0A7C4ABV6-F1
#
_cell.length_a   1.000
_cell.length_b   1.000
_cell.length_c   1.000
_cell.angle_alpha   90.00
_cell.angle_beta   90.00
_cell.angle_gamma   90.00
#
_symmetry.space_group_name_H-M   'P 1'
#
loop_
_entity.id
_entity.type
_entity.pdbx_description
1 polymer ?
#
loop_
_entity_poly.entity_id
_entity_poly.type
_entity_poly.pdbx_seq_one_letter_code
_entity_poly.pdbx_strand_id
1 'polypeptide(L)'
;MHPKLTVHIQARLDDAAKALRKNNFAAHVVQTAQEAKDLVLTTLLPAAAPASVAFGGSMTITDCGLYDAVKAIEGLKIFDTYNYSLPPAEMIELRRQALLCDLFITSTNAITETGMLVN
;
A
#
# COMPACT_ATOMS: atom_id res chain seq x y z
N MET A 1 22.31 -12.64 5.47
CA MET A 1 21.56 -13.88 5.13
C MET A 1 22.46 -14.81 4.32
N HIS A 2 22.26 -16.11 4.42
CA HIS A 2 23.00 -17.08 3.60
C HIS A 2 22.54 -16.98 2.12
N PRO A 3 23.45 -16.93 1.12
CA PRO A 3 23.11 -16.66 -0.28
C PRO A 3 22.02 -17.58 -0.86
N LYS A 4 22.06 -18.88 -0.52
CA LYS A 4 21.03 -19.85 -0.95
C LYS A 4 19.63 -19.52 -0.46
N LEU A 5 19.50 -18.94 0.74
CA LEU A 5 18.21 -18.59 1.32
C LEU A 5 17.60 -17.38 0.59
N THR A 6 18.42 -16.38 0.24
CA THR A 6 17.97 -15.22 -0.52
C THR A 6 17.43 -15.62 -1.90
N VAL A 7 18.13 -16.49 -2.62
CA VAL A 7 17.68 -17.02 -3.92
C VAL A 7 16.34 -17.76 -3.78
N HIS A 8 16.20 -18.58 -2.73
CA HIS A 8 14.96 -19.32 -2.48
C HIS A 8 13.78 -18.38 -2.17
N ILE A 9 13.98 -17.37 -1.31
CA ILE A 9 12.94 -16.39 -0.98
C ILE A 9 12.54 -15.59 -2.22
N GLN A 10 13.51 -15.16 -3.02
CA GLN A 10 13.23 -14.41 -4.25
C GLN A 10 12.36 -15.23 -5.22
N ALA A 11 12.68 -16.51 -5.44
CA ALA A 11 11.90 -17.37 -6.30
C ALA A 11 10.43 -17.49 -5.83
N ARG A 12 10.21 -17.61 -4.51
CA ARG A 12 8.85 -17.66 -3.94
C ARG A 12 8.08 -16.36 -4.10
N LEU A 13 8.75 -15.21 -3.93
CA LEU A 13 8.15 -13.90 -4.18
C LEU A 13 7.76 -13.73 -5.64
N ASP A 14 8.62 -14.15 -6.57
CA ASP A 14 8.36 -14.08 -8.00
C ASP A 14 7.17 -14.96 -8.41
N ASP A 15 7.05 -16.15 -7.83
CA ASP A 15 5.92 -17.05 -8.10
C ASP A 15 4.62 -16.52 -7.51
N ALA A 16 4.62 -15.98 -6.29
CA ALA A 16 3.46 -15.30 -5.72
C ALA A 16 3.03 -14.07 -6.56
N ALA A 17 3.99 -13.29 -7.05
CA ALA A 17 3.70 -12.15 -7.93
C ALA A 17 3.11 -12.60 -9.28
N LYS A 18 3.58 -13.71 -9.86
CA LYS A 18 2.97 -14.30 -11.07
C LYS A 18 1.53 -14.74 -10.80
N ALA A 19 1.27 -15.38 -9.67
CA ALA A 19 -0.09 -15.81 -9.29
C ALA A 19 -1.03 -14.61 -9.11
N LEU A 20 -0.58 -13.54 -8.44
CA LEU A 20 -1.33 -12.27 -8.34
C LEU A 20 -1.62 -11.66 -9.71
N ARG A 21 -0.64 -11.62 -10.61
CA ARG A 21 -0.83 -11.10 -11.98
C ARG A 21 -1.85 -11.92 -12.77
N LYS A 22 -1.89 -13.24 -12.58
CA LYS A 22 -2.94 -14.12 -13.16
C LYS A 22 -4.33 -13.77 -12.63
N ASN A 23 -4.42 -13.25 -11.41
CA ASN A 23 -5.65 -12.76 -10.78
C ASN A 23 -5.91 -11.26 -11.07
N ASN A 24 -5.34 -10.71 -12.15
CA ASN A 24 -5.50 -9.32 -12.61
C ASN A 24 -4.95 -8.24 -11.66
N PHE A 25 -4.03 -8.57 -10.76
CA PHE A 25 -3.29 -7.58 -10.00
C PHE A 25 -2.05 -7.10 -10.75
N ALA A 26 -1.79 -5.78 -10.70
CA ALA A 26 -0.44 -5.27 -10.96
C ALA A 26 0.43 -5.58 -9.73
N ALA A 27 1.36 -6.53 -9.86
CA ALA A 27 2.26 -6.94 -8.77
C ALA A 27 3.72 -6.56 -9.07
N HIS A 28 4.39 -5.99 -8.07
CA HIS A 28 5.80 -5.62 -8.12
C HIS A 28 6.52 -6.23 -6.91
N VAL A 29 7.73 -6.74 -7.12
CA VAL A 29 8.60 -7.27 -6.06
C VAL A 29 9.81 -6.36 -5.97
N VAL A 30 10.09 -5.87 -4.77
CA VAL A 30 11.22 -4.99 -4.44
C VAL A 30 11.94 -5.55 -3.21
N GLN A 31 13.20 -5.20 -3.03
CA GLN A 31 14.05 -5.80 -2.00
C GLN A 31 13.93 -5.09 -0.65
N THR A 32 13.53 -3.81 -0.65
CA THR A 32 13.51 -2.99 0.56
C THR A 32 12.25 -2.16 0.69
N ALA A 33 11.94 -1.76 1.93
CA ALA A 33 10.84 -0.84 2.22
C ALA A 33 11.04 0.52 1.54
N GLN A 34 12.29 0.98 1.39
CA GLN A 34 12.62 2.22 0.69
C GLN A 34 12.31 2.10 -0.80
N GLU A 35 12.72 1.01 -1.46
CA GLU A 35 12.37 0.76 -2.86
C GLU A 35 10.85 0.67 -3.07
N ALA A 36 10.11 0.10 -2.12
CA ALA A 36 8.65 0.05 -2.17
C ALA A 36 8.04 1.46 -2.12
N LYS A 37 8.52 2.29 -1.19
CA LYS A 37 8.10 3.69 -1.08
C LYS A 37 8.41 4.46 -2.36
N ASP A 38 9.62 4.33 -2.89
CA ASP A 38 10.05 5.05 -4.09
C ASP A 38 9.25 4.61 -5.33
N LEU A 39 8.98 3.31 -5.48
CA LEU A 39 8.12 2.77 -6.53
C LEU A 39 6.72 3.41 -6.48
N VAL A 40 6.12 3.49 -5.29
CA VAL A 40 4.79 4.10 -5.14
C VAL A 40 4.82 5.58 -5.52
N LEU A 41 5.76 6.35 -4.97
CA LEU A 41 5.81 7.81 -5.13
C LEU A 41 6.20 8.25 -6.54
N THR A 42 7.14 7.55 -7.17
CA THR A 42 7.73 7.98 -8.44
C THR A 42 7.07 7.35 -9.66
N THR A 43 6.38 6.22 -9.49
CA THR A 43 5.83 5.44 -10.61
C THR A 43 4.32 5.24 -10.47
N LEU A 44 3.87 4.59 -9.40
CA LEU A 44 2.48 4.13 -9.31
C LEU A 44 1.49 5.28 -9.08
N LEU A 45 1.81 6.18 -8.15
CA LEU A 45 0.93 7.31 -7.82
C LEU A 45 0.84 8.32 -8.98
N PRO A 46 1.94 8.72 -9.65
CA PRO A 46 1.86 9.56 -10.85
C PRO A 46 1.09 8.89 -12.00
N ALA A 47 1.24 7.58 -12.21
CA ALA A 47 0.52 6.86 -13.26
C ALA A 47 -1.00 6.74 -12.96
N ALA A 48 -1.37 6.58 -11.70
CA ALA A 48 -2.77 6.53 -11.29
C ALA A 48 -3.44 7.92 -11.23
N ALA A 49 -2.66 8.98 -10.98
CA ALA A 49 -3.10 10.37 -10.86
C ALA A 49 -4.41 10.56 -10.06
N PRO A 50 -4.52 10.00 -8.84
CA PRO A 50 -5.74 10.10 -8.05
C PRO A 50 -5.99 11.56 -7.61
N ALA A 51 -7.24 11.99 -7.59
CA ALA A 51 -7.61 13.28 -6.99
C ALA A 51 -7.75 13.16 -5.46
N SER A 52 -8.02 11.96 -4.96
CA SER A 52 -8.24 11.67 -3.54
C SER A 52 -7.63 10.33 -3.09
N VAL A 53 -7.05 10.34 -1.89
CA VAL A 53 -6.43 9.17 -1.26
C VAL A 53 -6.99 8.94 0.14
N ALA A 54 -7.13 7.68 0.52
CA ALA A 54 -7.39 7.27 1.90
C ALA A 54 -6.50 6.10 2.33
N PHE A 55 -6.47 5.83 3.64
CA PHE A 55 -5.63 4.78 4.21
C PHE A 55 -6.43 3.74 5.01
N GLY A 56 -5.96 2.48 4.97
CA GLY A 56 -6.64 1.32 5.57
C GLY A 56 -6.22 0.91 6.98
N GLY A 57 -5.21 1.54 7.57
CA GLY A 57 -4.62 1.13 8.85
C GLY A 57 -3.48 0.14 8.62
N SER A 58 -2.23 0.57 8.77
CA SER A 58 -1.06 -0.26 8.48
C SER A 58 0.20 0.32 9.08
N MET A 59 0.81 -0.45 9.99
CA MET A 59 2.13 -0.14 10.53
C MET A 59 3.22 -0.19 9.46
N THR A 60 3.12 -1.12 8.50
CA THR A 60 4.11 -1.21 7.42
C THR A 60 4.17 0.05 6.57
N ILE A 61 3.01 0.66 6.27
CA ILE A 61 2.91 1.90 5.48
C ILE A 61 3.45 3.12 6.26
N THR A 62 3.26 3.15 7.58
CA THR A 62 3.83 4.21 8.43
C THR A 62 5.34 4.02 8.59
N ASP A 63 5.80 2.81 8.88
CA ASP A 63 7.19 2.50 9.20
C ASP A 63 8.12 2.67 7.99
N CYS A 64 7.62 2.43 6.77
CA CYS A 64 8.36 2.73 5.56
C CYS A 64 8.35 4.22 5.17
N GLY A 65 7.63 5.06 5.93
CA GLY A 65 7.52 6.50 5.69
C GLY A 65 6.74 6.87 4.44
N LEU A 66 5.92 5.97 3.90
CA LEU A 66 5.07 6.25 2.74
C LEU A 66 3.87 7.12 3.14
N TYR A 67 3.29 6.88 4.32
CA TYR A 67 2.18 7.65 4.85
C TYR A 67 2.48 9.17 4.87
N ASP A 68 3.59 9.57 5.51
CA ASP A 68 3.98 10.98 5.60
C ASP A 68 4.34 11.57 4.23
N ALA A 69 4.99 10.77 3.36
CA ALA A 69 5.37 11.22 2.03
C ALA A 69 4.17 11.50 1.13
N VAL A 70 3.12 10.66 1.18
CA VAL A 70 1.87 10.90 0.45
C VAL A 70 1.13 12.11 1.03
N LYS A 71 1.16 12.30 2.36
CA LYS A 71 0.56 13.47 3.02
C LYS A 71 1.20 14.80 2.68
N ALA A 72 2.48 14.78 2.32
CA ALA A 72 3.21 15.97 1.91
C ALA A 72 2.95 16.39 0.45
N ILE A 73 2.19 15.60 -0.33
CA ILE A 73 1.88 15.93 -1.73
C ILE A 73 0.86 17.09 -1.76
N GLU A 74 1.30 18.24 -2.27
CA GLU A 74 0.44 19.40 -2.43
C GLU A 74 -0.70 19.14 -3.43
N GLY A 75 -1.89 19.62 -3.10
CA GLY A 75 -3.07 19.51 -3.97
C GLY A 75 -3.76 18.14 -3.97
N LEU A 76 -3.20 17.13 -3.30
CA LEU A 76 -3.84 15.81 -3.14
C LEU A 76 -4.86 15.86 -2.00
N LYS A 77 -6.11 15.49 -2.26
CA LYS A 77 -7.13 15.38 -1.20
C LYS A 77 -6.89 14.11 -0.40
N ILE A 78 -6.79 14.23 0.93
CA ILE A 78 -6.51 13.07 1.79
C ILE A 78 -7.62 12.91 2.83
N PHE A 79 -8.25 11.73 2.83
CA PHE A 79 -9.14 11.29 3.89
C PHE A 79 -8.30 10.57 4.95
N ASP A 80 -7.76 11.34 5.88
CA ASP A 80 -6.82 10.85 6.89
C ASP A 80 -7.51 10.10 8.04
N THR A 81 -7.82 8.82 7.79
CA THR A 81 -8.42 7.89 8.76
C THR A 81 -7.51 7.55 9.95
N TYR A 82 -6.26 8.05 9.96
CA TYR A 82 -5.27 7.83 11.03
C TYR A 82 -5.22 9.03 11.99
N ASN A 83 -5.96 10.10 11.70
CA ASN A 83 -6.06 11.23 12.58
C ASN A 83 -6.96 10.94 13.80
N TYR A 84 -6.39 10.27 14.80
CA TYR A 84 -7.09 9.92 16.04
C TYR A 84 -7.42 11.10 16.95
N SER A 85 -7.05 12.33 16.59
CA SER A 85 -7.48 13.53 17.33
C SER A 85 -8.93 13.96 17.04
N LEU A 86 -9.53 13.41 15.98
CA LEU A 86 -10.90 13.75 15.60
C LEU A 86 -11.94 13.15 16.56
N PRO A 87 -13.05 13.85 16.83
CA PRO A 87 -14.20 13.28 17.52
C PRO A 87 -14.73 12.02 16.82
N PRO A 88 -15.29 11.05 17.57
CA PRO A 88 -15.75 9.78 16.99
C PRO A 88 -16.75 9.93 15.83
N ALA A 89 -17.66 10.91 15.90
CA ALA A 89 -18.65 11.15 14.84
C ALA A 89 -17.98 11.64 13.54
N GLU A 90 -17.00 12.53 13.64
CA GLU A 90 -16.23 13.04 12.50
C GLU A 90 -15.36 11.95 11.88
N MET A 91 -14.73 11.11 12.72
CA MET A 91 -13.96 9.96 12.27
C MET A 91 -14.83 8.94 11.51
N ILE A 92 -16.07 8.70 11.95
CA ILE A 92 -17.01 7.83 11.24
C ILE A 92 -17.34 8.40 9.86
N GLU A 93 -17.65 9.69 9.77
CA GLU A 93 -17.93 10.33 8.48
C GLU A 93 -16.70 10.32 7.56
N LEU A 94 -15.51 10.59 8.09
CA LEU A 94 -14.26 10.52 7.35
C LEU A 94 -14.02 9.13 6.77
N ARG A 95 -14.28 8.06 7.55
CA ARG A 95 -14.21 6.67 7.08
C ARG A 95 -15.24 6.35 6.00
N ARG A 96 -16.44 6.95 6.05
CA ARG A 96 -17.43 6.80 4.96
C ARG A 96 -16.93 7.46 3.68
N GLN A 97 -16.35 8.65 3.78
CA GLN A 97 -15.78 9.36 2.63
C GLN A 97 -14.54 8.65 2.07
N ALA A 98 -13.73 8.03 2.92
CA ALA A 98 -12.59 7.22 2.51
C ALA A 98 -12.97 6.03 1.60
N LEU A 99 -14.19 5.50 1.68
CA LEU A 99 -14.67 4.44 0.77
C LEU A 99 -14.93 4.95 -0.66
N LEU A 100 -14.96 6.27 -0.85
CA LEU A 100 -15.20 6.93 -2.14
C LEU A 100 -13.93 7.55 -2.72
N CYS A 101 -12.75 7.32 -2.12
CA CYS A 101 -11.51 7.83 -2.66
C CYS A 101 -11.12 7.14 -3.98
N ASP A 102 -10.33 7.82 -4.80
CA ASP A 102 -9.82 7.25 -6.06
C ASP A 102 -8.76 6.18 -5.79
N LEU A 103 -7.94 6.36 -4.74
CA LEU A 103 -6.89 5.43 -4.36
C LEU A 103 -6.91 5.14 -2.86
N PHE A 104 -7.10 3.87 -2.52
CA PHE A 104 -7.06 3.39 -1.14
C PHE A 104 -5.76 2.63 -0.87
N ILE A 105 -4.94 3.14 0.05
CA ILE A 105 -3.63 2.55 0.38
C ILE A 105 -3.76 1.70 1.65
N THR A 106 -3.46 0.41 1.56
CA THR A 106 -3.58 -0.54 2.67
C THR A 106 -2.52 -1.63 2.61
N SER A 107 -2.27 -2.28 3.75
CA SER A 107 -1.55 -3.55 3.79
C SER A 107 -2.51 -4.73 3.73
N THR A 108 -1.92 -5.92 3.63
CA THR A 108 -2.58 -7.20 3.81
C THR A 108 -1.84 -7.99 4.89
N ASN A 109 -2.55 -8.73 5.72
CA ASN A 109 -1.95 -9.58 6.76
C ASN A 109 -1.07 -10.68 6.16
N ALA A 110 -1.46 -11.24 5.00
CA ALA A 110 -0.66 -12.20 4.26
C ALA A 110 -0.99 -12.21 2.76
N ILE A 111 -0.03 -12.65 1.96
CA ILE A 111 -0.20 -12.98 0.54
C ILE A 111 0.07 -14.47 0.38
N THR A 112 -0.87 -15.19 -0.21
CA THR A 112 -0.68 -16.63 -0.50
C THR A 112 0.12 -16.82 -1.78
N GLU A 113 0.85 -17.94 -1.88
CA GLU A 113 1.54 -18.32 -3.13
C GLU A 113 0.56 -18.59 -4.29
N THR A 114 -0.72 -18.80 -3.99
CA THR A 114 -1.81 -18.93 -4.97
C THR A 114 -2.39 -17.58 -5.42
N GLY A 115 -1.83 -16.46 -4.96
CA GLY A 115 -2.20 -15.12 -5.42
C GLY A 115 -3.45 -14.55 -4.75
N MET A 116 -3.65 -14.80 -3.45
CA MET A 116 -4.75 -14.26 -2.66
C MET A 116 -4.24 -13.32 -1.56
N LEU A 117 -5.00 -12.27 -1.29
CA LEU A 117 -4.80 -11.38 -0.14
C LEU A 117 -5.60 -11.90 1.05
N VAL A 118 -5.02 -11.84 2.25
CA VAL A 118 -5.67 -12.20 3.52
C VAL A 118 -5.68 -10.96 4.41
N ASN A 119 -6.87 -10.55 4.88
CA ASN A 119 -7.07 -9.42 5.80
C ASN A 119 -8.05 -9.80 6.89
#